data_AF-A0A9N9BPA7-F1
#
_entry.id   AF-A0A9N9BPA7-F1
#
_cell.length_a   1.000
_cell.length_b   1.000
_cell.length_c   1.000
_cell.angle_alpha   90.00
_cell.angle_beta   90.00
_cell.angle_gamma   90.00
#
_symmetry.space_group_name_H-M   'P 1'
#
loop_
_entity.id
_entity.type
_entity.pdbx_description
1 polymer ?
#
loop_
_entity_poly.entity_id
_entity_poly.type
_entity_poly.pdbx_seq_one_letter_code
_entity_poly.pdbx_strand_id
1 'polypeptide(L)'
;MEDTSQDIDFTRTPGQGTLGRLVRVRTNYFNMSLPERSIVHYDVTITPQVPPTLNRKVYRVFEEQYKADALGNARPVFDGQKNMFAPRPLPFGDSYTFNVTLDEDLRRRVPNTFRIHIKKIKEINLRDLYDFLDDKGKLTKDCLTAIMALDVLIRHRPSMLYPTIGRSFFIKNMSRALSGGLEVYQGFYQSARPTVGRMLINIDVSATAFFASGSLIRVVANILGYGPDDLRRGFSTRNILMVERIIKSLKIRVIHRGDQVSRRRYKITGLTQTPVKSTFFDIQGQQVDVATYFHQTYHQRLEFQNLPCVIVRQNTYFPMEVCEVIEEQRYMRKLNEKQTSDMIQFACQTPNDRSNTILQGKDLLDYRANEHLQQFGVRVSNEMITVNARVLPVPAVEYGNSSEMPTNGAWNLRGKKVATGATLGSWSVLVFLPENRFKIQTVRDFVRQLVTTCDETGMNIPNKIPPIEYANPQGNIEDYLKRSWLAAGNNAKSTPQLILCILPDTGKPLYAEIKRVSDTVIGVATQCSQCKHMSRVNKQYLANLCLKINVKLGGMNSFLKPLYIPFIADKPTIVMGADVTHPPP
;
A
#
# COMPACT_ATOMS: atom_id res chain seq x y z
N MET A 1 34.98 -11.32 -24.72
CA MET A 1 34.71 -11.11 -23.28
C MET A 1 33.90 -12.31 -22.85
N GLU A 2 34.54 -13.24 -22.16
CA GLU A 2 33.87 -14.42 -21.62
C GLU A 2 32.88 -13.97 -20.56
N ASP A 3 31.62 -14.32 -20.75
CA ASP A 3 30.53 -14.11 -19.81
C ASP A 3 30.67 -15.15 -18.69
N THR A 4 31.67 -14.98 -17.82
CA THR A 4 31.75 -15.73 -16.57
C THR A 4 30.76 -15.12 -15.59
N SER A 5 29.46 -15.34 -15.83
CA SER A 5 28.49 -15.27 -14.75
C SER A 5 28.86 -16.39 -13.78
N GLN A 6 29.63 -16.09 -12.74
CA GLN A 6 29.77 -17.00 -11.61
C GLN A 6 28.35 -17.28 -11.12
N ASP A 7 27.90 -18.52 -11.28
CA ASP A 7 26.67 -19.00 -10.66
C ASP A 7 26.83 -18.75 -9.16
N ILE A 8 26.10 -17.76 -8.63
CA ILE A 8 26.08 -17.46 -7.20
C ILE A 8 25.38 -18.64 -6.54
N ASP A 9 26.15 -19.57 -5.99
CA ASP A 9 25.58 -20.70 -5.25
C ASP A 9 25.18 -20.23 -3.85
N PHE A 10 23.89 -20.35 -3.54
CA PHE A 10 23.39 -20.00 -2.23
C PHE A 10 23.82 -21.07 -1.22
N THR A 11 24.22 -20.65 -0.02
CA THR A 11 24.60 -21.59 1.04
C THR A 11 23.43 -22.47 1.46
N ARG A 12 23.67 -23.79 1.52
CA ARG A 12 22.68 -24.74 2.03
C ARG A 12 22.42 -24.52 3.52
N THR A 13 21.20 -24.83 3.95
CA THR A 13 20.86 -24.75 5.37
C THR A 13 21.75 -25.72 6.18
N PRO A 14 22.42 -25.27 7.26
CA PRO A 14 23.25 -26.14 8.10
C PRO A 14 22.43 -27.07 9.01
N GLY A 15 21.10 -26.98 8.97
CA GLY A 15 20.18 -27.76 9.79
C GLY A 15 19.18 -26.89 10.57
N GLN A 16 18.40 -27.54 11.44
CA GLN A 16 17.38 -26.87 12.26
C GLN A 16 17.95 -26.37 13.58
N GLY A 17 17.59 -25.14 13.96
CA GLY A 17 17.97 -24.58 15.27
C GLY A 17 17.31 -25.30 16.45
N THR A 18 18.06 -25.48 17.54
CA THR A 18 17.64 -26.27 18.72
C THR A 18 17.29 -25.43 19.95
N LEU A 19 17.69 -24.16 20.00
CA LEU A 19 17.51 -23.28 21.16
C LEU A 19 16.07 -22.80 21.36
N GLY A 20 15.71 -22.53 22.61
CA GLY A 20 14.41 -21.95 23.00
C GLY A 20 13.31 -22.97 23.30
N ARG A 21 12.21 -22.46 23.86
CA ARG A 21 11.06 -23.28 24.28
C ARG A 21 10.18 -23.62 23.09
N LEU A 22 9.82 -24.90 22.94
CA LEU A 22 8.90 -25.36 21.89
C LEU A 22 7.49 -24.80 22.11
N VAL A 23 6.85 -24.37 21.02
CA VAL A 23 5.46 -23.93 20.97
C VAL A 23 4.83 -24.38 19.65
N ARG A 24 3.54 -24.65 19.64
CA ARG A 24 2.80 -24.94 18.40
C ARG A 24 2.13 -23.67 17.89
N VAL A 25 2.33 -23.37 16.62
CA VAL A 25 1.71 -22.19 15.98
C VAL A 25 0.97 -22.61 14.72
N ARG A 26 -0.21 -22.02 14.51
CA ARG A 26 -0.93 -22.13 13.24
C ARG A 26 -0.38 -21.09 12.28
N THR A 27 -0.17 -21.51 11.05
CA THR A 27 0.25 -20.64 9.96
C THR A 27 -0.92 -20.39 9.02
N ASN A 28 -0.82 -19.35 8.19
CA ASN A 28 -1.79 -19.09 7.13
C ASN A 28 -1.46 -19.87 5.83
N TYR A 29 -0.78 -21.01 5.97
CA TYR A 29 -0.46 -21.91 4.87
C TYR A 29 -1.39 -23.13 4.87
N PHE A 30 -1.71 -23.60 3.66
CA PHE A 30 -2.51 -24.78 3.41
C PHE A 30 -1.74 -25.74 2.51
N ASN A 31 -1.78 -27.03 2.80
CA ASN A 31 -1.08 -28.03 2.00
C ASN A 31 -1.68 -28.12 0.58
N MET A 32 -0.82 -28.16 -0.45
CA MET A 32 -1.21 -28.38 -1.85
C MET A 32 -0.64 -29.70 -2.33
N SER A 33 -1.50 -30.67 -2.66
CA SER A 33 -1.09 -31.90 -3.32
C SER A 33 -1.03 -31.68 -4.84
N LEU A 34 0.06 -32.11 -5.45
CA LEU A 34 0.26 -32.08 -6.89
C LEU A 34 0.00 -33.48 -7.50
N PRO A 35 -0.30 -33.56 -8.80
CA PRO A 35 -0.36 -34.83 -9.51
C PRO A 35 1.03 -35.25 -10.05
N GLU A 36 1.19 -36.53 -10.37
CA GLU A 36 2.35 -37.04 -11.11
C GLU A 36 2.11 -36.98 -12.63
N ARG A 37 1.94 -35.76 -13.16
CA ARG A 37 1.80 -35.54 -14.61
C ARG A 37 2.37 -34.20 -15.04
N SER A 38 2.63 -34.08 -16.33
CA SER A 38 3.12 -32.84 -16.93
C SER A 38 2.04 -31.77 -17.05
N ILE A 39 2.45 -30.51 -16.99
CA ILE A 39 1.64 -29.33 -17.32
C ILE A 39 2.14 -28.78 -18.65
N VAL A 40 1.25 -28.35 -19.54
CA VAL A 40 1.66 -27.79 -20.84
C VAL A 40 1.62 -26.26 -20.78
N HIS A 41 2.72 -25.61 -21.17
CA HIS A 41 2.83 -24.15 -21.23
C HIS A 41 2.63 -23.65 -22.66
N TYR A 42 1.79 -22.63 -22.78
CA TYR A 42 1.47 -21.92 -24.01
C TYR A 42 1.73 -20.43 -23.85
N ASP A 43 2.23 -19.80 -24.91
CA ASP A 43 2.24 -18.35 -25.07
C ASP A 43 0.92 -17.90 -25.72
N VAL A 44 0.37 -16.79 -25.23
CA VAL A 44 -0.88 -16.19 -25.68
C VAL A 44 -0.64 -14.75 -26.09
N THR A 45 -1.05 -14.42 -27.31
CA THR A 45 -1.05 -13.05 -27.82
C THR A 45 -2.46 -12.63 -28.20
N ILE A 46 -2.99 -11.59 -27.53
CA ILE A 46 -4.31 -11.02 -27.80
C ILE A 46 -4.14 -9.72 -28.60
N THR A 47 -4.83 -9.64 -29.74
CA THR A 47 -4.85 -8.44 -30.60
C THR A 47 -6.28 -7.92 -30.76
N PRO A 48 -6.53 -6.61 -30.56
CA PRO A 48 -5.56 -5.56 -30.19
C PRO A 48 -5.06 -5.68 -28.73
N GLN A 49 -3.92 -5.04 -28.45
CA GLN A 49 -3.37 -4.96 -27.10
C GLN A 49 -4.30 -4.15 -26.19
N VAL A 50 -4.70 -4.76 -25.07
CA VAL A 50 -5.59 -4.16 -24.10
C VAL A 50 -5.12 -4.44 -22.66
N PRO A 51 -5.63 -3.70 -21.66
CA PRO A 51 -5.23 -3.94 -20.27
C PRO A 51 -5.53 -5.38 -19.83
N PRO A 52 -4.74 -5.95 -18.87
CA PRO A 52 -4.92 -7.32 -18.41
C PRO A 52 -6.33 -7.68 -17.93
N THR A 53 -7.05 -6.71 -17.36
CA THR A 53 -8.44 -6.90 -16.94
C THR A 53 -9.39 -7.16 -18.11
N LEU A 54 -9.14 -6.58 -19.29
CA LEU A 54 -9.91 -6.86 -20.50
C LEU A 54 -9.44 -8.16 -21.16
N ASN A 55 -8.13 -8.45 -21.17
CA ASN A 55 -7.60 -9.73 -21.64
C ASN A 55 -8.26 -10.92 -20.95
N ARG A 56 -8.49 -10.84 -19.63
CA ARG A 56 -9.20 -11.90 -18.88
C ARG A 56 -10.65 -12.07 -19.30
N LYS A 57 -11.34 -10.97 -19.61
CA LYS A 57 -12.73 -11.03 -20.08
C LYS A 57 -12.81 -11.66 -21.46
N VAL A 58 -11.90 -11.29 -22.35
CA VAL A 58 -11.74 -11.90 -23.68
C VAL A 58 -11.44 -13.39 -23.54
N TYR A 59 -10.48 -13.75 -22.69
CA TYR A 59 -10.11 -15.14 -22.43
C TYR A 59 -11.28 -15.98 -21.86
N ARG A 60 -12.12 -15.41 -21.00
CA ARG A 60 -13.30 -16.11 -20.47
C ARG A 60 -14.30 -16.46 -21.57
N VAL A 61 -14.54 -15.54 -22.50
CA VAL A 61 -15.43 -15.79 -23.64
C VAL A 61 -14.80 -16.82 -24.59
N PHE A 62 -13.49 -16.71 -24.84
CA PHE A 62 -12.73 -17.71 -25.58
C PHE A 62 -12.88 -19.11 -24.98
N GLU A 63 -12.62 -19.26 -23.69
CA GLU A 63 -12.66 -20.56 -23.03
C GLU A 63 -14.05 -21.18 -23.16
N GLU A 64 -15.12 -20.41 -22.94
CA GLU A 64 -16.48 -20.90 -23.03
C GLU A 64 -16.87 -21.25 -24.49
N GLN A 65 -16.51 -20.40 -25.45
CA GLN A 65 -16.81 -20.60 -26.87
C GLN A 65 -16.13 -21.84 -27.46
N TYR A 66 -14.91 -22.14 -27.03
CA TYR A 66 -14.08 -23.20 -27.63
C TYR A 66 -13.88 -24.42 -26.70
N LYS A 67 -14.58 -24.48 -25.55
CA LYS A 67 -14.45 -25.54 -24.55
C LYS A 67 -14.64 -26.94 -25.13
N ALA A 68 -15.76 -27.17 -25.81
CA ALA A 68 -16.15 -28.49 -26.29
C ALA A 68 -15.30 -28.96 -27.49
N ASP A 69 -14.94 -28.01 -28.36
CA ASP A 69 -14.28 -28.30 -29.64
C ASP A 69 -12.75 -28.16 -29.53
N ALA A 70 -12.21 -26.97 -29.81
CA ALA A 70 -10.77 -26.76 -29.95
C ALA A 70 -9.97 -26.95 -28.66
N LEU A 71 -10.61 -26.83 -27.49
CA LEU A 71 -9.98 -27.13 -26.20
C LEU A 71 -10.18 -28.59 -25.77
N GLY A 72 -11.02 -29.37 -26.45
CA GLY A 72 -11.28 -30.78 -26.16
C GLY A 72 -11.67 -31.01 -24.70
N ASN A 73 -12.57 -30.18 -24.17
CA ASN A 73 -13.02 -30.14 -22.77
C ASN A 73 -11.93 -29.82 -21.73
N ALA A 74 -10.73 -29.38 -22.15
CA ALA A 74 -9.72 -28.89 -21.23
C ALA A 74 -10.11 -27.50 -20.69
N ARG A 75 -9.77 -27.23 -19.43
CA ARG A 75 -9.94 -25.95 -18.73
C ARG A 75 -8.58 -25.29 -18.47
N PRO A 76 -7.91 -24.75 -19.50
CA PRO A 76 -6.63 -24.07 -19.34
C PRO A 76 -6.77 -22.81 -18.46
N VAL A 77 -5.66 -22.38 -17.86
CA VAL A 77 -5.60 -21.20 -17.01
C VAL A 77 -4.67 -20.16 -17.60
N PHE A 78 -5.06 -18.90 -17.49
CA PHE A 78 -4.35 -17.77 -18.10
C PHE A 78 -3.98 -16.69 -17.08
N ASP A 79 -2.77 -16.15 -17.22
CA ASP A 79 -2.21 -15.11 -16.36
C ASP A 79 -2.69 -13.69 -16.69
N GLY A 80 -3.52 -13.52 -17.72
CA GLY A 80 -4.09 -12.22 -18.12
C GLY A 80 -3.17 -11.42 -19.05
N GLN A 81 -1.99 -11.94 -19.34
CA GLN A 81 -0.97 -11.32 -20.17
C GLN A 81 -0.57 -12.26 -21.30
N LYS A 82 0.36 -13.18 -21.05
CA LYS A 82 0.98 -14.02 -22.09
C LYS A 82 1.05 -15.50 -21.73
N ASN A 83 0.92 -15.89 -20.46
CA ASN A 83 1.14 -17.27 -20.07
C ASN A 83 -0.19 -17.99 -19.88
N MET A 84 -0.39 -19.05 -20.66
CA MET A 84 -1.47 -20.01 -20.47
C MET A 84 -0.91 -21.38 -20.13
N PHE A 85 -1.55 -22.08 -19.21
CA PHE A 85 -1.19 -23.43 -18.83
C PHE A 85 -2.39 -24.36 -19.03
N ALA A 86 -2.15 -25.58 -19.50
CA ALA A 86 -3.18 -26.58 -19.69
C ALA A 86 -2.81 -27.88 -18.95
N PRO A 87 -3.82 -28.65 -18.49
CA PRO A 87 -3.58 -29.92 -17.80
C PRO A 87 -3.12 -31.05 -18.74
N ARG A 88 -3.22 -30.84 -20.06
CA ARG A 88 -2.84 -31.76 -21.14
C ARG A 88 -2.67 -30.99 -22.45
N PRO A 89 -1.98 -31.57 -23.46
CA PRO A 89 -1.90 -30.95 -24.79
C PRO A 89 -3.29 -30.67 -25.38
N LEU A 90 -3.45 -29.49 -25.99
CA LEU A 90 -4.69 -29.04 -26.60
C LEU A 90 -4.82 -29.58 -28.06
N PRO A 91 -6.04 -29.94 -28.52
CA PRO A 91 -6.26 -30.60 -29.81
C PRO A 91 -5.81 -29.84 -31.07
N PHE A 92 -5.63 -28.52 -31.01
CA PHE A 92 -5.27 -27.72 -32.17
C PHE A 92 -3.78 -27.77 -32.56
N GLY A 93 -2.97 -28.62 -31.91
CA GLY A 93 -1.55 -28.77 -32.19
C GLY A 93 -0.68 -27.68 -31.54
N ASP A 94 0.41 -27.31 -32.21
CA ASP A 94 1.42 -26.41 -31.65
C ASP A 94 1.04 -24.93 -31.72
N SER A 95 0.18 -24.52 -32.65
CA SER A 95 -0.28 -23.14 -32.70
C SER A 95 -1.60 -22.97 -33.42
N TYR A 96 -2.45 -22.06 -32.94
CA TYR A 96 -3.69 -21.71 -33.61
C TYR A 96 -4.12 -20.27 -33.29
N THR A 97 -4.95 -19.68 -34.16
CA THR A 97 -5.51 -18.33 -33.96
C THR A 97 -7.03 -18.40 -33.89
N PHE A 98 -7.59 -17.92 -32.78
CA PHE A 98 -9.02 -17.89 -32.52
C PHE A 98 -9.59 -16.48 -32.65
N ASN A 99 -10.86 -16.39 -33.02
CA ASN A 99 -11.60 -15.13 -33.09
C ASN A 99 -12.67 -15.12 -32.00
N VAL A 100 -12.64 -14.06 -31.18
CA VAL A 100 -13.51 -13.94 -30.02
C VAL A 100 -14.21 -12.60 -30.08
N THR A 101 -15.53 -12.61 -30.10
CA THR A 101 -16.33 -11.40 -30.11
C THR A 101 -16.98 -11.20 -28.74
N LEU A 102 -16.80 -10.02 -28.15
CA LEU A 102 -17.49 -9.63 -26.93
C LEU A 102 -18.83 -8.99 -27.30
N ASP A 103 -19.91 -9.44 -26.66
CA ASP A 103 -21.22 -8.79 -26.77
C ASP A 103 -21.15 -7.32 -26.31
N GLU A 104 -21.80 -6.44 -27.06
CA GLU A 104 -21.65 -4.99 -26.95
C GLU A 104 -22.06 -4.40 -25.59
N ASP A 105 -21.14 -3.67 -24.94
CA ASP A 105 -21.52 -2.39 -24.31
C ASP A 105 -21.60 -1.37 -25.48
N LEU A 106 -22.81 -1.11 -25.98
CA LEU A 106 -23.16 -0.26 -27.13
C LEU A 106 -22.16 0.91 -27.34
N ARG A 107 -21.24 0.70 -28.29
CA ARG A 107 -20.21 1.62 -28.84
C ARG A 107 -19.00 1.93 -27.94
N ARG A 108 -17.98 1.08 -28.00
CA ARG A 108 -16.58 1.45 -27.73
C ARG A 108 -15.78 1.65 -29.04
N ARG A 109 -14.76 2.51 -29.00
CA ARG A 109 -13.68 2.63 -30.00
C ARG A 109 -12.73 1.41 -30.03
N VAL A 110 -12.99 0.39 -29.21
CA VAL A 110 -12.17 -0.81 -29.11
C VAL A 110 -12.84 -1.85 -30.01
N PRO A 111 -12.10 -2.58 -30.87
CA PRO A 111 -12.63 -3.72 -31.60
C PRO A 111 -13.42 -4.63 -30.66
N ASN A 112 -14.66 -4.96 -31.04
CA ASN A 112 -15.45 -5.94 -30.29
C ASN A 112 -14.97 -7.37 -30.58
N THR A 113 -14.21 -7.55 -31.66
CA THR A 113 -13.57 -8.81 -32.03
C THR A 113 -12.08 -8.77 -31.72
N PHE A 114 -11.61 -9.81 -31.05
CA PHE A 114 -10.23 -10.02 -30.64
C PHE A 114 -9.69 -11.28 -31.31
N ARG A 115 -8.42 -11.21 -31.74
CA ARG A 115 -7.68 -12.37 -32.21
C ARG A 115 -6.80 -12.89 -31.09
N ILE A 116 -6.97 -14.14 -30.71
CA ILE A 116 -6.14 -14.82 -29.71
C ILE A 116 -5.25 -15.83 -30.46
N HIS A 117 -3.97 -15.53 -30.56
CA HIS A 117 -2.98 -16.47 -31.05
C HIS A 117 -2.40 -17.24 -29.86
N ILE A 118 -2.44 -18.57 -29.92
CA ILE A 118 -1.94 -19.46 -28.88
C ILE A 118 -0.86 -20.35 -29.48
N LYS A 119 0.30 -20.44 -28.85
CA LYS A 119 1.44 -21.25 -29.29
C LYS A 119 2.00 -22.10 -28.14
N LYS A 120 2.15 -23.41 -28.35
CA LYS A 120 2.79 -24.34 -27.42
C LYS A 120 4.26 -23.97 -27.27
N ILE A 121 4.72 -23.89 -26.02
CA ILE A 121 6.12 -23.59 -25.70
C ILE A 121 6.82 -24.87 -25.26
N LYS A 122 6.31 -25.55 -24.24
CA LYS A 122 6.89 -26.79 -23.72
C LYS A 122 5.91 -27.55 -22.83
N GLU A 123 6.24 -28.82 -22.59
CA GLU A 123 5.65 -29.61 -21.52
C GLU A 123 6.57 -29.57 -20.30
N ILE A 124 6.00 -29.33 -19.12
CA ILE A 124 6.71 -29.17 -17.86
C ILE A 124 6.45 -30.42 -17.03
N ASN A 125 7.46 -31.26 -16.87
CA ASN A 125 7.36 -32.43 -16.01
C ASN A 125 7.40 -31.99 -14.53
N LEU A 126 6.35 -32.30 -13.77
CA LEU A 126 6.32 -31.98 -12.34
C LEU A 126 7.29 -32.81 -11.50
N ARG A 127 7.88 -33.88 -12.06
CA ARG A 127 8.92 -34.69 -11.39
C ARG A 127 10.11 -33.84 -10.94
N ASP A 128 10.57 -32.93 -11.80
CA ASP A 128 11.66 -32.00 -11.48
C ASP A 128 11.34 -31.16 -10.24
N LEU A 129 10.08 -30.70 -10.14
CA LEU A 129 9.60 -29.96 -8.98
C LEU A 129 9.58 -30.86 -7.75
N TYR A 130 9.10 -32.10 -7.84
CA TYR A 130 9.15 -33.04 -6.71
C TYR A 130 10.59 -33.29 -6.22
N ASP A 131 11.52 -33.53 -7.13
CA ASP A 131 12.92 -33.78 -6.76
C ASP A 131 13.55 -32.54 -6.12
N PHE A 132 13.21 -31.33 -6.58
CA PHE A 132 13.61 -30.09 -5.90
C PHE A 132 12.99 -29.97 -4.49
N LEU A 133 11.69 -30.23 -4.34
CA LEU A 133 11.01 -30.14 -3.04
C LEU A 133 11.58 -31.14 -2.03
N ASP A 134 11.96 -32.33 -2.48
CA ASP A 134 12.54 -33.42 -1.67
C ASP A 134 14.05 -33.26 -1.39
N ASP A 135 14.67 -32.14 -1.78
CA ASP A 135 16.12 -31.90 -1.69
C ASP A 135 16.96 -32.95 -2.46
N LYS A 136 16.39 -33.51 -3.53
CA LYS A 136 17.06 -34.46 -4.45
C LYS A 136 17.53 -33.78 -5.74
N GLY A 137 17.08 -32.56 -6.02
CA GLY A 137 17.38 -31.79 -7.24
C GLY A 137 17.63 -30.30 -6.98
N LYS A 138 18.20 -29.60 -7.97
CA LYS A 138 18.42 -28.15 -7.93
C LYS A 138 17.16 -27.39 -8.35
N LEU A 139 17.06 -26.11 -7.99
CA LEU A 139 16.02 -25.21 -8.49
C LEU A 139 16.23 -24.92 -9.98
N THR A 140 15.52 -25.63 -10.86
CA THR A 140 15.61 -25.44 -12.32
C THR A 140 14.65 -24.35 -12.83
N LYS A 141 14.83 -23.93 -14.08
CA LYS A 141 13.85 -23.06 -14.76
C LYS A 141 12.46 -23.72 -14.88
N ASP A 142 12.42 -25.04 -14.98
CA ASP A 142 11.17 -25.82 -15.04
C ASP A 142 10.46 -25.83 -13.70
N CYS A 143 11.19 -25.93 -12.58
CA CYS A 143 10.65 -25.72 -11.24
C CYS A 143 9.99 -24.34 -11.11
N LEU A 144 10.69 -23.27 -11.55
CA LEU A 144 10.15 -21.91 -11.52
C LEU A 144 8.90 -21.77 -12.39
N THR A 145 8.89 -22.38 -13.58
CA THR A 145 7.75 -22.35 -14.49
C THR A 145 6.56 -23.14 -13.92
N ALA A 146 6.81 -24.29 -13.27
CA ALA A 146 5.79 -25.07 -12.57
C ALA A 146 5.18 -24.29 -11.39
N ILE A 147 6.01 -23.64 -10.57
CA ILE A 147 5.54 -22.77 -9.47
C ILE A 147 4.68 -21.63 -10.02
N MET A 148 5.09 -21.01 -11.14
CA MET A 148 4.30 -19.99 -11.83
C MET A 148 2.96 -20.54 -12.34
N ALA A 149 2.95 -21.74 -12.94
CA ALA A 149 1.72 -22.39 -13.40
C ALA A 149 0.73 -22.62 -12.24
N LEU A 150 1.22 -23.09 -11.11
CA LEU A 150 0.41 -23.30 -9.90
C LEU A 150 -0.11 -21.96 -9.31
N ASP A 151 0.71 -20.90 -9.33
CA ASP A 151 0.29 -19.56 -8.89
C ASP A 151 -0.78 -18.96 -9.83
N VAL A 152 -0.67 -19.18 -11.14
CA VAL A 152 -1.70 -18.78 -12.11
C VAL A 152 -2.98 -19.60 -11.92
N LEU A 153 -2.86 -20.91 -11.70
CA LEU A 153 -3.99 -21.83 -11.50
C LEU A 153 -4.88 -21.41 -10.33
N ILE A 154 -4.31 -21.17 -9.15
CA ILE A 154 -5.09 -20.74 -7.97
C ILE A 154 -5.71 -19.36 -8.16
N ARG A 155 -5.07 -18.49 -8.96
CA ARG A 155 -5.55 -17.13 -9.23
C ARG A 155 -6.56 -17.02 -10.35
N HIS A 156 -6.68 -18.02 -11.21
CA HIS A 156 -7.41 -17.91 -12.47
C HIS A 156 -8.89 -17.58 -12.27
N ARG A 157 -9.64 -18.44 -11.55
CA ARG A 157 -11.07 -18.25 -11.27
C ARG A 157 -11.36 -16.97 -10.48
N PRO A 158 -10.67 -16.65 -9.37
CA PRO A 158 -10.89 -15.40 -8.64
C PRO A 158 -10.65 -14.15 -9.50
N SER A 159 -9.65 -14.20 -10.38
CA SER A 159 -9.34 -13.07 -11.28
C SER A 159 -10.40 -12.81 -12.36
N MET A 160 -11.31 -13.76 -12.59
CA MET A 160 -12.44 -13.60 -13.51
C MET A 160 -13.71 -13.12 -12.81
N LEU A 161 -13.82 -13.36 -11.49
CA LEU A 161 -14.99 -13.05 -10.69
C LEU A 161 -14.87 -11.72 -9.95
N TYR A 162 -13.66 -11.35 -9.53
CA TYR A 162 -13.43 -10.24 -8.62
C TYR A 162 -12.37 -9.25 -9.14
N PRO A 163 -12.46 -7.96 -8.75
CA PRO A 163 -11.38 -7.01 -8.91
C PRO A 163 -10.08 -7.56 -8.34
N THR A 164 -9.06 -7.68 -9.19
CA THR A 164 -7.77 -8.29 -8.83
C THR A 164 -6.63 -7.31 -9.03
N ILE A 165 -5.79 -7.17 -8.00
CA ILE A 165 -4.63 -6.29 -7.97
C ILE A 165 -3.43 -7.12 -7.51
N GLY A 166 -2.48 -7.33 -8.42
CA GLY A 166 -1.35 -8.21 -8.15
C GLY A 166 -1.81 -9.64 -7.83
N ARG A 167 -1.50 -10.10 -6.62
CA ARG A 167 -1.86 -11.44 -6.11
C ARG A 167 -3.09 -11.43 -5.18
N SER A 168 -3.77 -10.29 -5.06
CA SER A 168 -4.95 -10.13 -4.22
C SER A 168 -6.21 -9.90 -5.04
N PHE A 169 -7.33 -10.48 -4.61
CA PHE A 169 -8.66 -10.20 -5.15
C PHE A 169 -9.54 -9.58 -4.06
N PHE A 170 -10.48 -8.72 -4.43
CA PHE A 170 -11.23 -7.87 -3.50
C PHE A 170 -12.74 -8.06 -3.66
N ILE A 171 -13.46 -8.10 -2.54
CA ILE A 171 -14.87 -8.48 -2.47
C ILE A 171 -15.69 -7.28 -2.04
N LYS A 172 -16.51 -6.75 -2.94
CA LYS A 172 -17.37 -5.59 -2.69
C LYS A 172 -18.35 -5.80 -1.53
N ASN A 173 -18.93 -7.00 -1.41
CA ASN A 173 -19.89 -7.30 -0.33
C ASN A 173 -19.28 -7.27 1.07
N MET A 174 -17.95 -7.21 1.16
CA MET A 174 -17.20 -7.02 2.41
C MET A 174 -16.62 -5.60 2.50
N SER A 175 -17.25 -4.61 1.86
CA SER A 175 -16.78 -3.24 1.89
C SER A 175 -17.20 -2.50 3.15
N ARG A 176 -16.44 -1.47 3.51
CA ARG A 176 -16.80 -0.50 4.54
C ARG A 176 -16.54 0.91 4.02
N ALA A 177 -17.47 1.83 4.31
CA ALA A 177 -17.29 3.23 3.95
C ALA A 177 -16.02 3.82 4.60
N LEU A 178 -15.31 4.65 3.84
CA LEU A 178 -14.21 5.49 4.30
C LEU A 178 -14.59 6.97 4.12
N SER A 179 -13.89 7.85 4.82
CA SER A 179 -14.01 9.28 4.57
C SER A 179 -13.58 9.69 3.14
N GLY A 180 -14.12 10.80 2.63
CA GLY A 180 -13.70 11.36 1.34
C GLY A 180 -14.26 10.66 0.10
N GLY A 181 -15.44 10.06 0.18
CA GLY A 181 -16.12 9.43 -0.96
C GLY A 181 -15.49 8.10 -1.38
N LEU A 182 -14.77 7.45 -0.46
CA LEU A 182 -14.11 6.17 -0.69
C LEU A 182 -14.77 5.06 0.13
N GLU A 183 -14.43 3.83 -0.20
CA GLU A 183 -14.74 2.63 0.55
C GLU A 183 -13.52 1.71 0.55
N VAL A 184 -13.33 0.95 1.61
CA VAL A 184 -12.32 -0.10 1.68
C VAL A 184 -12.98 -1.42 1.31
N TYR A 185 -12.37 -2.16 0.38
CA TYR A 185 -12.77 -3.54 0.12
C TYR A 185 -11.83 -4.47 0.86
N GLN A 186 -12.42 -5.44 1.58
CA GLN A 186 -11.65 -6.59 2.00
C GLN A 186 -11.32 -7.48 0.80
N GLY A 187 -10.14 -8.08 0.83
CA GLY A 187 -9.70 -9.01 -0.17
C GLY A 187 -8.80 -10.08 0.42
N PHE A 188 -8.36 -10.99 -0.43
CA PHE A 188 -7.48 -12.08 -0.03
C PHE A 188 -6.29 -12.16 -0.99
N TYR A 189 -5.10 -12.16 -0.40
CA TYR A 189 -3.86 -12.50 -1.06
C TYR A 189 -3.75 -14.02 -1.21
N GLN A 190 -3.24 -14.49 -2.34
CA GLN A 190 -2.93 -15.90 -2.56
C GLN A 190 -1.61 -16.08 -3.31
N SER A 191 -0.82 -17.06 -2.89
CA SER A 191 0.37 -17.50 -3.64
C SER A 191 0.70 -18.96 -3.42
N ALA A 192 1.14 -19.64 -4.48
CA ALA A 192 1.73 -20.98 -4.39
C ALA A 192 3.21 -20.86 -3.97
N ARG A 193 3.64 -21.63 -2.98
CA ARG A 193 4.98 -21.54 -2.39
C ARG A 193 5.62 -22.92 -2.23
N PRO A 194 6.83 -23.15 -2.76
CA PRO A 194 7.58 -24.36 -2.47
C PRO A 194 8.09 -24.34 -1.03
N THR A 195 8.08 -25.51 -0.39
CA THR A 195 8.69 -25.76 0.92
C THR A 195 9.29 -27.16 0.93
N VAL A 196 10.12 -27.47 1.93
CA VAL A 196 10.70 -28.82 2.06
C VAL A 196 9.60 -29.89 2.04
N GLY A 197 9.67 -30.77 1.03
CA GLY A 197 8.81 -31.92 0.76
C GLY A 197 7.44 -31.64 0.15
N ARG A 198 7.03 -30.37 -0.07
CA ARG A 198 5.67 -30.06 -0.55
C ARG A 198 5.46 -28.64 -1.06
N MET A 199 4.42 -28.46 -1.87
CA MET A 199 3.85 -27.16 -2.19
C MET A 199 2.81 -26.72 -1.15
N LEU A 200 2.80 -25.43 -0.85
CA LEU A 200 1.81 -24.80 0.02
C LEU A 200 1.09 -23.67 -0.71
N ILE A 201 -0.14 -23.36 -0.28
CA ILE A 201 -0.81 -22.10 -0.60
C ILE A 201 -0.72 -21.20 0.62
N ASN A 202 -0.15 -20.01 0.44
CA ASN A 202 -0.29 -18.91 1.40
C ASN A 202 -1.56 -18.13 1.08
N ILE A 203 -2.45 -17.98 2.06
CA ILE A 203 -3.62 -17.11 1.97
C ILE A 203 -3.55 -16.08 3.09
N ASP A 204 -3.72 -14.80 2.78
CA ASP A 204 -3.78 -13.76 3.80
C ASP A 204 -4.84 -12.71 3.49
N VAL A 205 -5.27 -11.98 4.51
CA VAL A 205 -6.21 -10.86 4.36
C VAL A 205 -5.47 -9.67 3.74
N SER A 206 -6.15 -8.99 2.81
CA SER A 206 -5.69 -7.75 2.22
C SER A 206 -6.84 -6.73 2.22
N ALA A 207 -6.51 -5.45 2.14
CA ALA A 207 -7.48 -4.37 2.07
C ALA A 207 -6.96 -3.26 1.15
N THR A 208 -7.83 -2.67 0.33
CA THR A 208 -7.47 -1.51 -0.49
C THR A 208 -8.67 -0.60 -0.70
N ALA A 209 -8.39 0.67 -0.96
CA ALA A 209 -9.41 1.67 -1.19
C ALA A 209 -9.95 1.64 -2.64
N PHE A 210 -11.25 1.81 -2.76
CA PHE A 210 -12.03 2.00 -3.98
C PHE A 210 -12.85 3.29 -3.84
N PHE A 211 -13.25 3.88 -4.96
CA PHE A 211 -14.26 4.92 -4.95
C PHE A 211 -15.62 4.32 -4.60
N ALA A 212 -16.39 5.01 -3.75
CA ALA A 212 -17.77 4.62 -3.50
C ALA A 212 -18.59 4.71 -4.80
N SER A 213 -19.36 3.67 -5.10
CA SER A 213 -20.28 3.64 -6.24
C SER A 213 -21.59 4.38 -5.97
N GLY A 214 -22.30 4.75 -7.04
CA GLY A 214 -23.62 5.41 -6.96
C GLY A 214 -23.54 6.91 -7.26
N SER A 215 -24.48 7.71 -6.74
CA SER A 215 -24.61 9.13 -7.06
C SER A 215 -23.31 9.93 -6.95
N LEU A 216 -22.90 10.58 -8.04
CA LEU A 216 -21.71 11.42 -8.06
C LEU A 216 -21.84 12.61 -7.10
N ILE A 217 -23.05 13.15 -6.92
CA ILE A 217 -23.35 14.21 -5.94
C ILE A 217 -22.91 13.76 -4.54
N ARG A 218 -23.30 12.55 -4.12
CA ARG A 218 -22.96 12.02 -2.79
C ARG A 218 -21.46 11.78 -2.64
N VAL A 219 -20.81 11.25 -3.67
CA VAL A 219 -19.35 11.04 -3.66
C VAL A 219 -18.61 12.36 -3.53
N VAL A 220 -19.02 13.39 -4.29
CA VAL A 220 -18.40 14.72 -4.26
C VAL A 220 -18.68 15.44 -2.93
N ALA A 221 -19.89 15.32 -2.38
CA ALA A 221 -20.21 15.85 -1.06
C ALA A 221 -19.28 15.25 0.01
N ASN A 222 -19.12 13.92 -0.01
CA ASN A 222 -18.23 13.22 0.91
C ASN A 222 -16.75 13.61 0.72
N ILE A 223 -16.30 13.89 -0.52
CA ILE A 223 -14.94 14.40 -0.79
C ILE A 223 -14.69 15.75 -0.11
N LEU A 224 -15.69 16.63 -0.12
CA LEU A 224 -15.63 17.95 0.50
C LEU A 224 -15.92 17.94 2.01
N GLY A 225 -16.42 16.82 2.54
CA GLY A 225 -16.86 16.70 3.93
C GLY A 225 -18.21 17.38 4.19
N TYR A 226 -19.06 17.46 3.17
CA TYR A 226 -20.36 18.13 3.20
C TYR A 226 -21.51 17.12 3.12
N GLY A 227 -22.72 17.56 3.48
CA GLY A 227 -23.95 16.90 3.09
C GLY A 227 -24.29 17.17 1.61
N PRO A 228 -25.12 16.33 0.95
CA PRO A 228 -25.53 16.56 -0.43
C PRO A 228 -26.17 17.94 -0.66
N ASP A 229 -27.02 18.40 0.26
CA ASP A 229 -27.74 19.67 0.11
C ASP A 229 -26.84 20.91 0.21
N ASP A 230 -25.71 20.82 0.91
CA ASP A 230 -24.73 21.91 0.97
C ASP A 230 -24.17 22.24 -0.42
N LEU A 231 -24.17 21.26 -1.34
CA LEU A 231 -23.67 21.45 -2.70
C LEU A 231 -24.56 22.35 -3.55
N ARG A 232 -25.82 22.59 -3.16
CA ARG A 232 -26.75 23.50 -3.87
C ARG A 232 -26.20 24.94 -3.96
N ARG A 233 -25.31 25.32 -3.03
CA ARG A 233 -24.66 26.65 -2.99
C ARG A 233 -23.62 26.85 -4.10
N GLY A 234 -23.20 25.78 -4.78
CA GLY A 234 -22.13 25.84 -5.78
C GLY A 234 -20.73 25.65 -5.20
N PHE A 235 -19.72 25.66 -6.06
CA PHE A 235 -18.31 25.48 -5.68
C PHE A 235 -17.53 26.79 -5.75
N SER A 236 -16.63 26.99 -4.79
CA SER A 236 -15.52 27.93 -4.95
C SER A 236 -14.49 27.38 -5.95
N THR A 237 -13.66 28.24 -6.53
CA THR A 237 -12.56 27.83 -7.43
C THR A 237 -11.66 26.78 -6.79
N ARG A 238 -11.39 26.90 -5.49
CA ARG A 238 -10.62 25.91 -4.71
C ARG A 238 -11.30 24.54 -4.69
N ASN A 239 -12.62 24.50 -4.49
CA ASN A 239 -13.38 23.26 -4.47
C ASN A 239 -13.43 22.60 -5.86
N ILE A 240 -13.58 23.38 -6.94
CA ILE A 240 -13.52 22.86 -8.32
C ILE A 240 -12.19 22.15 -8.55
N LEU A 241 -11.08 22.82 -8.26
CA LEU A 241 -9.73 22.26 -8.45
C LEU A 241 -9.50 21.01 -7.58
N MET A 242 -9.95 21.02 -6.32
CA MET A 242 -9.81 19.88 -5.42
C MET A 242 -10.63 18.66 -5.89
N VAL A 243 -11.89 18.86 -6.23
CA VAL A 243 -12.80 17.80 -6.68
C VAL A 243 -12.33 17.24 -8.01
N GLU A 244 -12.05 18.10 -9.00
CA GLU A 244 -11.54 17.68 -10.31
C GLU A 244 -10.29 16.82 -10.11
N ARG A 245 -9.34 17.28 -9.29
CA ARG A 245 -8.12 16.54 -9.01
C ARG A 245 -8.41 15.12 -8.51
N ILE A 246 -9.45 14.91 -7.72
CA ILE A 246 -9.79 13.60 -7.14
C ILE A 246 -10.56 12.72 -8.13
N ILE A 247 -11.57 13.24 -8.83
CA ILE A 247 -12.47 12.45 -9.67
C ILE A 247 -12.02 12.33 -11.13
N LYS A 248 -10.95 13.04 -11.54
CA LYS A 248 -10.38 12.90 -12.88
C LYS A 248 -10.00 11.45 -13.16
N SER A 249 -10.37 10.97 -14.34
CA SER A 249 -10.27 9.57 -14.78
C SER A 249 -11.23 8.57 -14.16
N LEU A 250 -12.10 8.99 -13.23
CA LEU A 250 -13.18 8.15 -12.73
C LEU A 250 -14.15 7.83 -13.87
N LYS A 251 -14.68 6.61 -13.90
CA LYS A 251 -15.69 6.19 -14.86
C LYS A 251 -17.08 6.33 -14.24
N ILE A 252 -17.99 6.89 -15.01
CA ILE A 252 -19.38 7.11 -14.61
C ILE A 252 -20.33 6.55 -15.66
N ARG A 253 -21.57 6.30 -15.26
CA ARG A 253 -22.70 6.12 -16.16
C ARG A 253 -23.68 7.28 -15.99
N VAL A 254 -24.56 7.47 -16.98
CA VAL A 254 -25.57 8.54 -16.94
C VAL A 254 -26.97 7.95 -16.85
N ILE A 255 -27.82 8.52 -15.99
CA ILE A 255 -29.13 7.94 -15.68
C ILE A 255 -30.30 8.62 -16.41
N HIS A 256 -30.09 9.77 -17.04
CA HIS A 256 -31.14 10.57 -17.70
C HIS A 256 -31.61 10.07 -19.07
N ARG A 257 -31.06 8.96 -19.59
CA ARG A 257 -31.31 8.47 -20.98
C ARG A 257 -32.01 7.11 -21.06
N GLY A 258 -32.64 6.67 -19.97
CA GLY A 258 -33.26 5.34 -19.88
C GLY A 258 -32.25 4.17 -19.83
N ASP A 259 -32.75 2.97 -19.52
CA ASP A 259 -31.92 1.81 -19.14
C ASP A 259 -30.98 1.31 -20.24
N GLN A 260 -31.37 1.40 -21.51
CA GLN A 260 -30.54 0.90 -22.61
C GLN A 260 -29.30 1.78 -22.87
N VAL A 261 -29.41 3.11 -22.71
CA VAL A 261 -28.28 4.06 -22.89
C VAL A 261 -27.48 4.23 -21.60
N SER A 262 -28.11 4.00 -20.44
CA SER A 262 -27.49 4.04 -19.10
C SER A 262 -26.37 3.01 -18.89
N ARG A 263 -26.25 2.00 -19.77
CA ARG A 263 -25.09 1.08 -19.78
C ARG A 263 -23.79 1.73 -20.25
N ARG A 264 -23.84 2.88 -20.94
CA ARG A 264 -22.65 3.56 -21.45
C ARG A 264 -21.79 4.10 -20.31
N ARG A 265 -20.50 3.79 -20.38
CA ARG A 265 -19.48 4.21 -19.42
C ARG A 265 -18.68 5.37 -19.99
N TYR A 266 -18.66 6.49 -19.28
CA TYR A 266 -17.89 7.68 -19.62
C TYR A 266 -16.74 7.87 -18.65
N LYS A 267 -15.58 8.34 -19.14
CA LYS A 267 -14.43 8.68 -18.30
C LYS A 267 -14.42 10.19 -18.08
N ILE A 268 -14.37 10.64 -16.83
CA ILE A 268 -14.25 12.05 -16.49
C ILE A 268 -12.88 12.57 -16.91
N THR A 269 -12.86 13.65 -17.70
CA THR A 269 -11.64 14.33 -18.15
C THR A 269 -11.37 15.63 -17.38
N GLY A 270 -12.42 16.27 -16.84
CA GLY A 270 -12.31 17.50 -16.04
C GLY A 270 -13.68 17.98 -15.56
N LEU A 271 -13.70 19.16 -14.95
CA LEU A 271 -14.90 19.91 -14.58
C LEU A 271 -14.96 21.24 -15.32
N THR A 272 -16.17 21.73 -15.61
CA THR A 272 -16.32 23.10 -16.12
C THR A 272 -15.94 24.12 -15.04
N GLN A 273 -15.46 25.28 -15.47
CA GLN A 273 -15.20 26.40 -14.55
C GLN A 273 -16.48 27.22 -14.27
N THR A 274 -17.50 27.06 -15.10
CA THR A 274 -18.82 27.68 -14.93
C THR A 274 -19.85 26.68 -14.38
N PRO A 275 -20.85 27.16 -13.62
CA PRO A 275 -22.02 26.38 -13.24
C PRO A 275 -22.81 25.80 -14.41
N VAL A 276 -23.63 24.78 -14.15
CA VAL A 276 -24.53 24.15 -15.13
C VAL A 276 -25.40 25.19 -15.86
N LYS A 277 -26.02 26.12 -15.11
CA LYS A 277 -26.89 27.19 -15.66
C LYS A 277 -26.17 28.23 -16.52
N SER A 278 -24.84 28.22 -16.54
CA SER A 278 -24.01 29.14 -17.34
C SER A 278 -22.92 28.40 -18.12
N THR A 279 -23.10 27.10 -18.33
CA THR A 279 -22.29 26.30 -19.25
C THR A 279 -23.06 26.18 -20.54
N PHE A 280 -22.53 26.76 -21.63
CA PHE A 280 -23.16 26.74 -22.94
C PHE A 280 -22.47 25.72 -23.87
N PHE A 281 -23.25 25.19 -24.80
CA PHE A 281 -22.74 24.36 -25.88
C PHE A 281 -23.59 24.54 -27.13
N ASP A 282 -22.99 24.21 -28.27
CA ASP A 282 -23.65 24.35 -29.57
C ASP A 282 -24.49 23.11 -29.89
N ILE A 283 -25.76 23.34 -30.25
CA ILE A 283 -26.62 22.34 -30.88
C ILE A 283 -27.10 22.93 -32.21
N GLN A 284 -26.60 22.38 -33.32
CA GLN A 284 -27.02 22.75 -34.67
C GLN A 284 -26.92 24.28 -34.94
N GLY A 285 -25.89 24.94 -34.41
CA GLY A 285 -25.66 26.38 -34.57
C GLY A 285 -26.39 27.26 -33.57
N GLN A 286 -27.15 26.68 -32.62
CA GLN A 286 -27.76 27.41 -31.51
C GLN A 286 -27.01 27.15 -30.21
N GLN A 287 -26.66 28.23 -29.51
CA GLN A 287 -26.08 28.16 -28.17
C GLN A 287 -27.20 27.96 -27.14
N VAL A 288 -27.14 26.87 -26.39
CA VAL A 288 -28.05 26.57 -25.29
C VAL A 288 -27.25 26.24 -24.03
N ASP A 289 -27.72 26.68 -22.86
CA ASP A 289 -27.11 26.28 -21.60
C ASP A 289 -27.54 24.87 -21.18
N VAL A 290 -26.69 24.20 -20.41
CA VAL A 290 -26.94 22.81 -20.00
C VAL A 290 -28.23 22.66 -19.18
N ALA A 291 -28.59 23.64 -18.33
CA ALA A 291 -29.82 23.53 -17.53
C ALA A 291 -31.07 23.58 -18.43
N THR A 292 -31.12 24.55 -19.35
CA THR A 292 -32.22 24.71 -20.32
C THR A 292 -32.34 23.49 -21.22
N TYR A 293 -31.23 22.96 -21.74
CA TYR A 293 -31.23 21.76 -22.56
C TYR A 293 -31.82 20.55 -21.83
N PHE A 294 -31.44 20.33 -20.57
CA PHE A 294 -31.96 19.21 -19.79
C PHE A 294 -33.46 19.33 -19.48
N HIS A 295 -33.92 20.55 -19.21
CA HIS A 295 -35.34 20.83 -19.01
C HIS A 295 -36.16 20.59 -20.29
N GLN A 296 -35.68 21.07 -21.44
CA GLN A 296 -36.39 20.96 -22.71
C GLN A 296 -36.36 19.54 -23.30
N THR A 297 -35.22 18.86 -23.21
CA THR A 297 -35.00 17.57 -23.91
C THR A 297 -35.40 16.37 -23.06
N TYR A 298 -35.13 16.40 -21.75
CA TYR A 298 -35.37 15.27 -20.86
C TYR A 298 -36.48 15.54 -19.84
N HIS A 299 -37.14 16.71 -19.91
CA HIS A 299 -38.15 17.15 -18.93
C HIS A 299 -37.65 17.09 -17.48
N GLN A 300 -36.35 17.28 -17.28
CA GLN A 300 -35.70 17.18 -15.97
C GLN A 300 -35.29 18.55 -15.47
N ARG A 301 -35.91 19.00 -14.38
CA ARG A 301 -35.47 20.20 -13.66
C ARG A 301 -34.33 19.85 -12.71
N LEU A 302 -33.13 20.31 -13.05
CA LEU A 302 -31.95 20.09 -12.23
C LEU A 302 -32.02 20.89 -10.93
N GLU A 303 -31.69 20.24 -9.82
CA GLU A 303 -31.65 20.84 -8.49
C GLU A 303 -30.31 21.52 -8.20
N PHE A 304 -29.22 20.98 -8.74
CA PHE A 304 -27.84 21.43 -8.45
C PHE A 304 -27.27 22.35 -9.54
N GLN A 305 -28.04 23.34 -9.97
CA GLN A 305 -27.68 24.22 -11.11
C GLN A 305 -26.44 25.10 -10.89
N ASN A 306 -26.06 25.32 -9.63
CA ASN A 306 -24.86 26.09 -9.26
C ASN A 306 -23.57 25.26 -9.25
N LEU A 307 -23.65 23.94 -9.45
CA LEU A 307 -22.49 23.07 -9.58
C LEU A 307 -21.88 23.12 -10.98
N PRO A 308 -20.59 22.80 -11.16
CA PRO A 308 -20.02 22.62 -12.47
C PRO A 308 -20.50 21.31 -13.12
N CYS A 309 -20.39 21.25 -14.44
CA CYS A 309 -20.61 20.03 -15.22
C CYS A 309 -19.36 19.14 -15.21
N VAL A 310 -19.59 17.84 -15.29
CA VAL A 310 -18.57 16.85 -15.64
C VAL A 310 -18.26 16.96 -17.12
N ILE A 311 -16.98 17.07 -17.47
CA ILE A 311 -16.49 17.00 -18.84
C ILE A 311 -16.05 15.56 -19.12
N VAL A 312 -16.56 14.95 -20.19
CA VAL A 312 -16.15 13.60 -20.62
C VAL A 312 -15.41 13.59 -21.96
N ARG A 313 -15.68 14.59 -22.80
CA ARG A 313 -15.06 14.88 -24.09
C ARG A 313 -15.23 16.37 -24.39
N GLN A 314 -14.55 16.86 -25.41
CA GLN A 314 -14.77 18.23 -25.91
C GLN A 314 -16.26 18.43 -26.23
N ASN A 315 -16.82 19.53 -25.74
CA ASN A 315 -18.23 19.91 -25.90
C ASN A 315 -19.25 18.84 -25.43
N THR A 316 -18.87 17.95 -24.51
CA THR A 316 -19.80 16.98 -23.91
C THR A 316 -19.80 17.13 -22.40
N TYR A 317 -20.89 17.69 -21.90
CA TYR A 317 -21.08 18.07 -20.50
C TYR A 317 -22.22 17.27 -19.87
N PHE A 318 -22.00 16.79 -18.65
CA PHE A 318 -23.06 16.18 -17.85
C PHE A 318 -23.18 16.88 -16.50
N PRO A 319 -24.38 17.33 -16.09
CA PRO A 319 -24.63 17.71 -14.71
C PRO A 319 -24.24 16.56 -13.76
N MET A 320 -23.61 16.88 -12.62
CA MET A 320 -23.22 15.85 -11.64
C MET A 320 -24.42 15.04 -11.14
N GLU A 321 -25.60 15.66 -11.09
CA GLU A 321 -26.87 15.08 -10.65
C GLU A 321 -27.32 13.88 -11.50
N VAL A 322 -26.92 13.83 -12.78
CA VAL A 322 -27.30 12.74 -13.69
C VAL A 322 -26.19 11.71 -13.88
N CYS A 323 -25.16 11.75 -13.03
CA CYS A 323 -23.99 10.89 -13.10
C CYS A 323 -23.92 9.93 -11.90
N GLU A 324 -23.64 8.66 -12.18
CA GLU A 324 -23.34 7.66 -11.17
C GLU A 324 -21.94 7.08 -11.34
N VAL A 325 -21.17 7.02 -10.26
CA VAL A 325 -19.87 6.36 -10.18
C VAL A 325 -20.06 4.85 -10.31
N ILE A 326 -19.33 4.28 -11.27
CA ILE A 326 -19.33 2.83 -11.50
C ILE A 326 -18.51 2.14 -10.40
N GLU A 327 -18.94 0.95 -10.02
CA GLU A 327 -18.32 0.13 -8.98
C GLU A 327 -16.89 -0.33 -9.33
N GLU A 328 -16.16 -0.83 -8.33
CA GLU A 328 -14.87 -1.51 -8.50
C GLU A 328 -13.74 -0.64 -9.09
N GLN A 329 -13.81 0.67 -8.87
CA GLN A 329 -12.77 1.59 -9.31
C GLN A 329 -11.77 1.89 -8.20
N ARG A 330 -10.59 1.28 -8.28
CA ARG A 330 -9.54 1.43 -7.27
C ARG A 330 -9.10 2.88 -7.14
N TYR A 331 -8.96 3.34 -5.89
CA TYR A 331 -8.33 4.62 -5.58
C TYR A 331 -6.80 4.46 -5.55
N MET A 332 -6.11 5.03 -6.54
CA MET A 332 -4.65 4.87 -6.70
C MET A 332 -3.82 5.91 -5.94
N ARG A 333 -4.44 7.00 -5.48
CA ARG A 333 -3.72 8.08 -4.83
C ARG A 333 -3.46 7.77 -3.37
N LYS A 334 -2.48 8.45 -2.79
CA LYS A 334 -2.21 8.39 -1.36
C LYS A 334 -3.44 8.85 -0.57
N LEU A 335 -3.86 8.02 0.38
CA LEU A 335 -4.90 8.35 1.36
C LEU A 335 -4.44 9.52 2.25
N ASN A 336 -5.37 10.40 2.61
CA ASN A 336 -5.11 11.41 3.62
C ASN A 336 -5.01 10.80 5.04
N GLU A 337 -4.68 11.61 6.04
CA GLU A 337 -4.48 11.11 7.42
C GLU A 337 -5.73 10.44 7.99
N LYS A 338 -6.92 11.03 7.79
CA LYS A 338 -8.19 10.47 8.26
C LYS A 338 -8.50 9.15 7.57
N GLN A 339 -8.41 9.11 6.24
CA GLN A 339 -8.61 7.89 5.45
C GLN A 339 -7.61 6.78 5.81
N THR A 340 -6.36 7.14 6.11
CA THR A 340 -5.34 6.19 6.56
C THR A 340 -5.69 5.63 7.94
N SER A 341 -6.18 6.46 8.85
CA SER A 341 -6.68 6.01 10.16
C SER A 341 -7.88 5.06 10.01
N ASP A 342 -8.86 5.42 9.19
CA ASP A 342 -10.05 4.61 8.91
C ASP A 342 -9.65 3.24 8.31
N MET A 343 -8.65 3.22 7.42
CA MET A 343 -8.06 2.02 6.82
C MET A 343 -7.32 1.16 7.85
N ILE A 344 -6.51 1.75 8.73
CA ILE A 344 -5.83 1.02 9.80
C ILE A 344 -6.85 0.37 10.74
N GLN A 345 -7.88 1.11 11.13
CA GLN A 345 -8.96 0.57 11.97
C GLN A 345 -9.73 -0.54 11.27
N PHE A 346 -9.81 -0.55 9.94
CA PHE A 346 -10.40 -1.65 9.17
C PHE A 346 -9.51 -2.89 9.18
N ALA A 347 -8.22 -2.71 8.92
CA ALA A 347 -7.27 -3.80 8.76
C ALA A 347 -6.76 -4.39 10.10
N CYS A 348 -6.90 -3.66 11.21
CA CYS A 348 -6.47 -4.10 12.52
C CYS A 348 -7.40 -5.20 13.06
N GLN A 349 -6.90 -6.43 13.11
CA GLN A 349 -7.61 -7.60 13.58
C GLN A 349 -6.72 -8.37 14.57
N THR A 350 -7.34 -9.00 15.58
CA THR A 350 -6.61 -9.93 16.44
C THR A 350 -6.16 -11.16 15.63
N PRO A 351 -5.12 -11.90 16.04
CA PRO A 351 -4.69 -13.11 15.31
C PRO A 351 -5.82 -14.14 15.12
N ASN A 352 -6.72 -14.29 16.11
CA ASN A 352 -7.85 -15.21 16.01
C ASN A 352 -8.86 -14.73 14.96
N ASP A 353 -9.26 -13.46 15.00
CA ASP A 353 -10.21 -12.89 14.02
C ASP A 353 -9.63 -12.92 12.60
N ARG A 354 -8.33 -12.62 12.46
CA ARG A 354 -7.63 -12.72 11.18
C ARG A 354 -7.61 -14.16 10.68
N SER A 355 -7.36 -15.14 11.55
CA SER A 355 -7.37 -16.55 11.16
C SER A 355 -8.76 -17.00 10.66
N ASN A 356 -9.84 -16.58 11.34
CA ASN A 356 -11.21 -16.85 10.91
C ASN A 356 -11.52 -16.19 9.56
N THR A 357 -11.05 -14.96 9.39
CA THR A 357 -11.20 -14.21 8.13
C THR A 357 -10.50 -14.91 6.97
N ILE A 358 -9.29 -15.45 7.20
CA ILE A 358 -8.55 -16.22 6.19
C ILE A 358 -9.32 -17.49 5.81
N LEU A 359 -9.92 -18.19 6.78
CA LEU A 359 -10.76 -19.37 6.51
C LEU A 359 -11.99 -19.00 5.68
N GLN A 360 -12.69 -17.90 6.01
CA GLN A 360 -13.79 -17.40 5.18
C GLN A 360 -13.34 -17.10 3.74
N GLY A 361 -12.18 -16.46 3.57
CA GLY A 361 -11.61 -16.20 2.24
C GLY A 361 -11.30 -17.47 1.46
N LYS A 362 -10.82 -18.50 2.15
CA LYS A 362 -10.58 -19.81 1.57
C LYS A 362 -11.89 -20.50 1.15
N ASP A 363 -12.94 -20.38 1.94
CA ASP A 363 -14.26 -20.93 1.60
C ASP A 363 -14.85 -20.25 0.37
N LEU A 364 -14.68 -18.93 0.24
CA LEU A 364 -15.08 -18.16 -0.95
C LEU A 364 -14.35 -18.57 -2.23
N LEU A 365 -13.10 -19.05 -2.11
CA LEU A 365 -12.33 -19.56 -3.24
C LEU A 365 -12.86 -20.91 -3.75
N ASP A 366 -13.56 -21.65 -2.90
CA ASP A 366 -14.14 -22.97 -3.15
C ASP A 366 -13.23 -23.85 -4.02
N TYR A 367 -12.02 -24.08 -3.52
CA TYR A 367 -11.01 -24.86 -4.23
C TYR A 367 -11.48 -26.28 -4.56
N ARG A 368 -12.43 -26.84 -3.79
CA ARG A 368 -12.96 -28.19 -4.02
C ARG A 368 -13.85 -28.24 -5.25
N ALA A 369 -14.74 -27.26 -5.45
CA ALA A 369 -15.61 -27.22 -6.63
C ALA A 369 -14.97 -26.51 -7.85
N ASN A 370 -13.71 -26.08 -7.75
CA ASN A 370 -13.03 -25.40 -8.84
C ASN A 370 -12.61 -26.40 -9.94
N GLU A 371 -13.36 -26.43 -11.05
CA GLU A 371 -13.12 -27.31 -12.21
C GLU A 371 -11.67 -27.22 -12.75
N HIS A 372 -11.06 -26.03 -12.75
CA HIS A 372 -9.68 -25.87 -13.21
C HIS A 372 -8.72 -26.65 -12.30
N LEU A 373 -8.83 -26.48 -10.97
CA LEU A 373 -7.99 -27.23 -10.01
C LEU A 373 -8.19 -28.74 -10.13
N GLN A 374 -9.44 -29.18 -10.31
CA GLN A 374 -9.78 -30.60 -10.50
C GLN A 374 -9.13 -31.18 -11.76
N GLN A 375 -9.23 -30.50 -12.91
CA GLN A 375 -8.62 -30.97 -14.15
C GLN A 375 -7.09 -31.01 -14.09
N PHE A 376 -6.48 -30.06 -13.37
CA PHE A 376 -5.05 -30.08 -13.05
C PHE A 376 -4.71 -31.11 -11.97
N GLY A 377 -5.69 -31.69 -11.26
CA GLY A 377 -5.46 -32.74 -10.25
C GLY A 377 -4.78 -32.20 -9.00
N VAL A 378 -4.90 -30.90 -8.77
CA VAL A 378 -4.38 -30.22 -7.59
C VAL A 378 -5.47 -30.23 -6.53
N ARG A 379 -5.10 -30.63 -5.30
CA ARG A 379 -6.01 -30.56 -4.14
C ARG A 379 -5.38 -29.70 -3.06
N VAL A 380 -6.22 -28.96 -2.34
CA VAL A 380 -5.79 -28.04 -1.29
C VAL A 380 -6.45 -28.44 0.02
N SER A 381 -5.64 -28.62 1.07
CA SER A 381 -6.15 -28.92 2.43
C SER A 381 -7.01 -27.78 2.96
N ASN A 382 -8.06 -28.12 3.72
CA ASN A 382 -8.91 -27.13 4.39
C ASN A 382 -8.35 -26.64 5.72
N GLU A 383 -7.30 -27.28 6.22
CA GLU A 383 -6.72 -26.95 7.51
C GLU A 383 -5.47 -26.11 7.34
N MET A 384 -5.38 -25.08 8.19
CA MET A 384 -4.15 -24.32 8.39
C MET A 384 -3.05 -25.24 8.93
N ILE A 385 -1.86 -25.15 8.36
CA ILE A 385 -0.72 -25.93 8.81
C ILE A 385 -0.30 -25.47 10.20
N THR A 386 -0.23 -26.43 11.12
CA THR A 386 0.37 -26.23 12.44
C THR A 386 1.83 -26.66 12.39
N VAL A 387 2.73 -25.79 12.82
CA VAL A 387 4.17 -26.06 12.89
C VAL A 387 4.66 -25.99 14.33
N ASN A 388 5.74 -26.72 14.60
CA ASN A 388 6.50 -26.57 15.83
C ASN A 388 7.44 -25.37 15.66
N ALA A 389 7.27 -24.36 16.48
CA ALA A 389 8.09 -23.16 16.55
C ALA A 389 8.83 -23.11 17.89
N ARG A 390 9.75 -22.14 18.02
CA ARG A 390 10.56 -21.93 19.22
C ARG A 390 10.49 -20.48 19.67
N VAL A 391 10.28 -20.28 20.97
CA VAL A 391 10.44 -18.96 21.61
C VAL A 391 11.86 -18.90 22.15
N LEU A 392 12.69 -18.05 21.53
CA LEU A 392 14.08 -17.88 21.91
C LEU A 392 14.19 -17.25 23.31
N PRO A 393 15.23 -17.60 24.09
CA PRO A 393 15.54 -16.91 25.34
C PRO A 393 15.75 -15.41 25.08
N VAL A 394 15.22 -14.58 25.96
CA VAL A 394 15.33 -13.13 25.86
C VAL A 394 16.68 -12.70 26.43
N PRO A 395 17.48 -11.88 25.72
CA PRO A 395 18.71 -11.33 26.28
C PRO A 395 18.40 -10.19 27.25
N ALA A 396 19.22 -10.07 28.30
CA ALA A 396 19.16 -8.92 29.20
C ALA A 396 19.69 -7.67 28.52
N VAL A 397 18.96 -6.56 28.64
CA VAL A 397 19.35 -5.25 28.12
C VAL A 397 20.04 -4.48 29.23
N GLU A 398 21.33 -4.19 29.04
CA GLU A 398 22.14 -3.49 30.02
C GLU A 398 22.06 -1.97 29.85
N TYR A 399 21.93 -1.28 30.98
CA TYR A 399 21.91 0.17 31.14
C TYR A 399 23.05 0.60 32.08
N GLY A 400 23.30 1.91 32.19
CA GLY A 400 24.41 2.43 32.99
C GLY A 400 24.29 2.15 34.49
N ASN A 401 23.07 1.88 34.97
CA ASN A 401 22.77 1.66 36.40
C ASN A 401 21.94 0.40 36.69
N SER A 402 21.51 -0.34 35.67
CA SER A 402 20.58 -1.45 35.83
C SER A 402 20.63 -2.41 34.64
N SER A 403 20.03 -3.58 34.78
CA SER A 403 19.78 -4.51 33.69
C SER A 403 18.28 -4.82 33.66
N GLU A 404 17.72 -4.99 32.47
CA GLU A 404 16.30 -5.22 32.27
C GLU A 404 16.09 -6.47 31.43
N MET A 405 15.12 -7.29 31.83
CA MET A 405 14.67 -8.44 31.05
C MET A 405 13.40 -8.08 30.30
N PRO A 406 13.43 -7.92 28.96
CA PRO A 406 12.23 -7.66 28.19
C PRO A 406 11.15 -8.74 28.40
N THR A 407 9.90 -8.28 28.55
CA THR A 407 8.73 -9.15 28.61
C THR A 407 7.91 -8.98 27.34
N ASN A 408 7.61 -10.07 26.63
CA ASN A 408 6.88 -10.02 25.35
C ASN A 408 7.48 -9.02 24.34
N GLY A 409 8.80 -8.89 24.32
CA GLY A 409 9.52 -7.98 23.42
C GLY A 409 9.46 -6.50 23.81
N ALA A 410 8.97 -6.16 25.00
CA ALA A 410 8.86 -4.79 25.48
C ALA A 410 9.42 -4.62 26.90
N TRP A 411 9.93 -3.43 27.17
CA TRP A 411 10.33 -2.96 28.49
C TRP A 411 10.18 -1.44 28.55
N ASN A 412 10.31 -0.86 29.74
CA ASN A 412 10.25 0.59 29.93
C ASN A 412 11.55 1.16 30.50
N LEU A 413 11.71 2.48 30.37
CA LEU A 413 12.91 3.22 30.79
C LEU A 413 12.82 3.77 32.22
N ARG A 414 11.79 3.38 32.99
CA ARG A 414 11.56 3.96 34.32
C ARG A 414 12.72 3.58 35.25
N GLY A 415 13.36 4.59 35.85
CA GLY A 415 14.49 4.42 36.76
C GLY A 415 15.81 4.03 36.09
N LYS A 416 15.88 4.04 34.75
CA LYS A 416 17.06 3.61 34.00
C LYS A 416 17.84 4.81 33.48
N LYS A 417 19.17 4.69 33.52
CA LYS A 417 20.11 5.64 32.92
C LYS A 417 20.77 5.03 31.70
N VAL A 418 20.98 5.84 30.66
CA VAL A 418 21.69 5.42 29.46
C VAL A 418 23.07 4.86 29.81
N ALA A 419 23.54 3.87 29.06
CA ALA A 419 24.84 3.23 29.29
C ALA A 419 26.01 4.22 29.23
N THR A 420 25.99 5.11 28.24
CA THR A 420 26.91 6.23 28.11
C THR A 420 26.11 7.49 27.80
N GLY A 421 26.06 8.41 28.76
CA GLY A 421 25.40 9.69 28.61
C GLY A 421 26.26 10.70 27.87
N ALA A 422 25.73 11.27 26.80
CA ALA A 422 26.36 12.37 26.09
C ALA A 422 26.22 13.68 26.90
N THR A 423 27.16 14.60 26.67
CA THR A 423 27.09 15.97 27.21
C THR A 423 26.54 16.93 26.16
N LEU A 424 25.50 17.69 26.52
CA LEU A 424 24.90 18.72 25.68
C LEU A 424 25.08 20.11 26.31
N GLY A 425 26.15 20.81 25.93
CA GLY A 425 26.50 22.14 26.42
C GLY A 425 26.20 23.28 25.45
N SER A 426 26.31 23.06 24.14
CA SER A 426 26.03 24.09 23.13
C SER A 426 24.84 23.69 22.27
N TRP A 427 23.68 24.32 22.50
CA TRP A 427 22.44 24.00 21.79
C TRP A 427 21.44 25.15 21.82
N SER A 428 20.46 25.10 20.92
CA SER A 428 19.40 26.11 20.81
C SER A 428 18.03 25.47 20.53
N VAL A 429 16.99 26.28 20.64
CA VAL A 429 15.61 25.91 20.35
C VAL A 429 15.06 26.84 19.28
N LEU A 430 14.56 26.26 18.17
CA LEU A 430 13.98 27.01 17.07
C LEU A 430 12.50 26.68 16.91
N VAL A 431 11.62 27.67 17.07
CA VAL A 431 10.17 27.49 17.17
C VAL A 431 9.47 27.99 15.90
N PHE A 432 8.92 27.08 15.10
CA PHE A 432 8.17 27.39 13.88
C PHE A 432 6.67 27.61 14.15
N LEU A 433 6.36 28.35 15.21
CA LEU A 433 4.99 28.62 15.66
C LEU A 433 4.77 30.13 15.80
N PRO A 434 3.55 30.64 15.59
CA PRO A 434 3.23 32.03 15.88
C PRO A 434 3.40 32.34 17.38
N GLU A 435 4.22 33.34 17.70
CA GLU A 435 4.53 33.74 19.09
C GLU A 435 3.28 34.15 19.88
N ASN A 436 2.31 34.77 19.21
CA ASN A 436 1.03 35.16 19.82
C ASN A 436 0.21 33.97 20.35
N ARG A 437 0.35 32.79 19.74
CA ARG A 437 -0.38 31.57 20.11
C ARG A 437 0.44 30.67 21.03
N PHE A 438 1.76 30.72 20.92
CA PHE A 438 2.69 29.91 21.69
C PHE A 438 3.73 30.81 22.36
N LYS A 439 3.35 31.34 23.52
CA LYS A 439 4.20 32.23 24.33
C LYS A 439 5.51 31.55 24.71
N ILE A 440 6.57 32.35 24.83
CA ILE A 440 7.91 31.89 25.19
C ILE A 440 7.95 31.07 26.49
N GLN A 441 7.07 31.38 27.45
CA GLN A 441 6.99 30.66 28.72
C GLN A 441 6.63 29.18 28.53
N THR A 442 5.68 28.87 27.64
CA THR A 442 5.30 27.48 27.32
C THR A 442 6.49 26.70 26.76
N VAL A 443 7.31 27.34 25.92
CA VAL A 443 8.51 26.73 25.34
C VAL A 443 9.55 26.50 26.44
N ARG A 444 9.79 27.48 27.31
CA ARG A 444 10.72 27.36 28.44
C ARG A 444 10.32 26.24 29.41
N ASP A 445 9.04 26.10 29.71
CA ASP A 445 8.55 25.04 30.60
C ASP A 445 8.73 23.65 29.99
N PHE A 446 8.54 23.51 28.68
CA PHE A 446 8.84 22.27 27.96
C PHE A 446 10.34 21.96 27.94
N VAL A 447 11.18 22.96 27.65
CA VAL A 447 12.64 22.84 27.67
C VAL A 447 13.13 22.43 29.05
N ARG A 448 12.62 23.05 30.13
CA ARG A 448 12.96 22.69 31.51
C ARG A 448 12.65 21.22 31.79
N GLN A 449 11.45 20.75 31.43
CA GLN A 449 11.07 19.35 31.62
C GLN A 449 11.93 18.39 30.79
N LEU A 450 12.28 18.77 29.55
CA LEU A 450 13.19 17.99 28.72
C LEU A 450 14.58 17.89 29.36
N VAL A 451 15.16 19.00 29.83
CA VAL A 451 16.46 19.03 30.51
C VAL A 451 16.45 18.16 31.75
N THR A 452 15.42 18.28 32.60
CA THR A 452 15.25 17.41 33.77
C THR A 452 15.19 15.94 33.37
N THR A 453 14.47 15.60 32.30
CA THR A 453 14.39 14.21 31.83
C THR A 453 15.73 13.72 31.27
N CYS A 454 16.50 14.57 30.59
CA CYS A 454 17.86 14.25 30.15
C CYS A 454 18.77 13.93 31.36
N ASP A 455 18.75 14.78 32.40
CA ASP A 455 19.52 14.56 33.62
C ASP A 455 19.10 13.25 34.33
N GLU A 456 17.79 13.01 34.48
CA GLU A 456 17.23 11.79 35.08
C GLU A 456 17.61 10.52 34.29
N THR A 457 17.68 10.63 32.95
CA THR A 457 18.08 9.53 32.06
C THR A 457 19.59 9.36 31.94
N GLY A 458 20.41 10.16 32.64
CA GLY A 458 21.86 9.98 32.72
C GLY A 458 22.67 10.74 31.67
N MET A 459 22.05 11.65 30.91
CA MET A 459 22.78 12.64 30.11
C MET A 459 23.29 13.79 31.00
N ASN A 460 24.27 14.54 30.51
CA ASN A 460 24.79 15.73 31.19
C ASN A 460 24.41 17.00 30.41
N ILE A 461 23.57 17.87 30.99
CA ILE A 461 23.12 19.11 30.35
C ILE A 461 23.65 20.32 31.13
N PRO A 462 24.91 20.77 30.92
CA PRO A 462 25.45 21.92 31.64
C PRO A 462 24.74 23.22 31.29
N ASN A 463 24.32 23.41 30.03
CA ASN A 463 23.54 24.56 29.62
C ASN A 463 22.03 24.26 29.70
N LYS A 464 21.41 24.68 30.80
CA LYS A 464 19.98 24.44 31.08
C LYS A 464 19.05 25.51 30.50
N ILE A 465 19.60 26.62 29.99
CA ILE A 465 18.84 27.78 29.49
C ILE A 465 19.36 28.13 28.09
N PRO A 466 19.12 27.26 27.08
CA PRO A 466 19.56 27.53 25.72
C PRO A 466 18.82 28.74 25.14
N PRO A 467 19.41 29.45 24.16
CA PRO A 467 18.69 30.48 23.40
C PRO A 467 17.50 29.88 22.66
N ILE A 468 16.38 30.62 22.68
CA ILE A 468 15.13 30.26 22.01
C ILE A 468 14.81 31.33 20.97
N GLU A 469 14.62 30.92 19.72
CA GLU A 469 14.25 31.82 18.62
C GLU A 469 12.95 31.35 17.94
N TYR A 470 12.20 32.31 17.39
CA TYR A 470 10.99 32.06 16.61
C TYR A 470 11.26 32.23 15.11
N ALA A 471 10.62 31.39 14.31
CA ALA A 471 10.76 31.38 12.87
C ALA A 471 9.40 31.24 12.16
N ASN A 472 9.31 31.80 10.95
CA ASN A 472 8.17 31.58 10.08
C ASN A 472 8.37 30.27 9.30
N PRO A 473 7.46 29.28 9.38
CA PRO A 473 7.58 28.03 8.62
C PRO A 473 7.53 28.21 7.09
N GLN A 474 7.12 29.38 6.60
CA GLN A 474 7.13 29.75 5.17
C GLN A 474 8.26 30.72 4.81
N GLY A 475 9.10 31.11 5.77
CA GLY A 475 10.22 32.02 5.54
C GLY A 475 11.50 31.29 5.10
N ASN A 476 12.64 31.99 5.13
CA ASN A 476 13.93 31.41 4.78
C ASN A 476 14.47 30.51 5.92
N ILE A 477 14.15 29.22 5.83
CA ILE A 477 14.51 28.21 6.84
C ILE A 477 16.03 28.10 7.05
N GLU A 478 16.82 28.28 6.00
CA GLU A 478 18.27 28.22 6.07
C GLU A 478 18.85 29.34 6.95
N ASP A 479 18.37 30.58 6.77
CA ASP A 479 18.81 31.73 7.58
C ASP A 479 18.39 31.59 9.04
N TYR A 480 17.18 31.07 9.30
CA TYR A 480 16.74 30.80 10.68
C TYR A 480 17.64 29.76 11.37
N LEU A 481 18.01 28.68 10.68
CA LEU A 481 18.89 27.65 11.23
C LEU A 481 20.32 28.17 11.46
N LYS A 482 20.88 28.94 10.52
CA LYS A 482 22.21 29.58 10.70
C LYS A 482 22.24 30.52 11.89
N ARG A 483 21.19 31.36 12.06
CA ARG A 483 21.08 32.24 13.23
C ARG A 483 20.95 31.47 14.54
N SER A 484 20.11 30.43 14.56
CA SER A 484 19.93 29.58 15.74
C SER A 484 21.20 28.81 16.11
N TRP A 485 21.98 28.41 15.10
CA TRP A 485 23.31 27.82 15.28
C TRP A 485 24.31 28.83 15.90
N LEU A 486 24.39 30.05 15.35
CA LEU A 486 25.24 31.11 15.91
C LEU A 486 24.84 31.47 17.35
N ALA A 487 23.54 31.54 17.63
CA ALA A 487 23.02 31.83 18.97
C ALA A 487 23.46 30.77 19.98
N ALA A 488 23.36 29.48 19.64
CA ALA A 488 23.86 28.38 20.47
C ALA A 488 25.35 28.54 20.77
N GLY A 489 26.15 28.79 19.73
CA GLY A 489 27.59 28.88 19.83
C GLY A 489 28.07 30.06 20.68
N ASN A 490 27.45 31.22 20.48
CA ASN A 490 27.75 32.43 21.25
C ASN A 490 27.36 32.28 22.73
N ASN A 491 26.21 31.66 23.00
CA ASN A 491 25.72 31.45 24.37
C ASN A 491 26.63 30.50 25.15
N ALA A 492 27.07 29.40 24.53
CA ALA A 492 27.88 28.38 25.18
C ALA A 492 29.39 28.55 24.97
N LYS A 493 29.82 29.56 24.20
CA LYS A 493 31.22 29.78 23.78
C LYS A 493 31.90 28.52 23.25
N SER A 494 31.16 27.71 22.50
CA SER A 494 31.59 26.40 22.01
C SER A 494 30.77 25.97 20.79
N THR A 495 31.31 25.07 19.97
CA THR A 495 30.64 24.61 18.74
C THR A 495 29.25 24.02 19.04
N PRO A 496 28.19 24.49 18.35
CA PRO A 496 26.83 23.96 18.52
C PRO A 496 26.74 22.46 18.25
N GLN A 497 26.09 21.75 19.15
CA GLN A 497 25.93 20.30 19.11
C GLN A 497 24.53 19.89 18.65
N LEU A 498 23.49 20.69 18.95
CA LEU A 498 22.10 20.35 18.63
C LEU A 498 21.24 21.60 18.40
N ILE A 499 20.30 21.54 17.46
CA ILE A 499 19.15 22.45 17.40
C ILE A 499 17.86 21.66 17.62
N LEU A 500 17.06 22.05 18.63
CA LEU A 500 15.73 21.50 18.89
C LEU A 500 14.67 22.30 18.11
N CYS A 501 14.11 21.72 17.05
CA CYS A 501 13.11 22.38 16.21
C CYS A 501 11.68 22.01 16.65
N ILE A 502 10.86 23.01 17.00
CA ILE A 502 9.44 22.81 17.34
C ILE A 502 8.57 23.11 16.12
N LEU A 503 7.80 22.12 15.66
CA LEU A 503 7.03 22.17 14.42
C LEU A 503 5.51 22.28 14.68
N PRO A 504 4.76 22.97 13.81
CA PRO A 504 3.30 23.11 13.93
C PRO A 504 2.54 21.81 13.64
N ASP A 505 3.03 20.99 12.72
CA ASP A 505 2.32 19.82 12.21
C ASP A 505 3.29 18.73 11.69
N THR A 506 2.76 17.76 10.94
CA THR A 506 3.50 16.68 10.25
C THR A 506 4.00 17.11 8.86
N GLY A 507 3.99 18.42 8.56
CA GLY A 507 4.29 19.00 7.26
C GLY A 507 5.65 18.58 6.72
N LYS A 508 5.63 17.81 5.62
CA LYS A 508 6.84 17.30 4.96
C LYS A 508 7.81 18.39 4.48
N PRO A 509 7.37 19.51 3.86
CA PRO A 509 8.28 20.49 3.28
C PRO A 509 9.21 21.12 4.33
N LEU A 510 8.64 21.58 5.46
CA LEU A 510 9.41 22.20 6.53
C LEU A 510 10.41 21.22 7.14
N TYR A 511 9.97 20.00 7.46
CA TYR A 511 10.85 18.97 8.00
C TYR A 511 11.99 18.62 7.02
N ALA A 512 11.68 18.44 5.73
CA ALA A 512 12.67 18.13 4.72
C ALA A 512 13.71 19.24 4.57
N GLU A 513 13.27 20.50 4.59
CA GLU A 513 14.19 21.64 4.47
C GLU A 513 15.08 21.79 5.71
N ILE A 514 14.54 21.59 6.92
CA ILE A 514 15.35 21.56 8.14
C ILE A 514 16.45 20.51 8.03
N LYS A 515 16.11 19.30 7.55
CA LYS A 515 17.07 18.20 7.39
C LYS A 515 18.08 18.45 6.29
N ARG A 516 17.66 18.96 5.14
CA ARG A 516 18.56 19.36 4.05
C ARG A 516 19.60 20.34 4.58
N VAL A 517 19.18 21.43 5.20
CA VAL A 517 20.09 22.45 5.72
C VAL A 517 20.98 21.89 6.84
N SER A 518 20.41 21.21 7.83
CA SER A 518 21.19 20.73 8.98
C SER A 518 22.22 19.67 8.62
N ASP A 519 21.84 18.77 7.72
CA ASP A 519 22.64 17.59 7.41
C ASP A 519 23.61 17.85 6.25
N THR A 520 23.36 18.85 5.38
CA THR A 520 24.20 19.12 4.20
C THR A 520 24.82 20.52 4.13
N VAL A 521 24.35 21.51 4.90
CA VAL A 521 24.84 22.91 4.81
C VAL A 521 25.61 23.30 6.07
N ILE A 522 24.99 23.18 7.25
CA ILE A 522 25.60 23.65 8.52
C ILE A 522 26.21 22.52 9.36
N GLY A 523 25.91 21.26 9.08
CA GLY A 523 26.51 20.10 9.73
C GLY A 523 26.26 20.03 11.24
N VAL A 524 25.01 20.19 11.68
CA VAL A 524 24.62 20.10 13.11
C VAL A 524 23.49 19.11 13.31
N ALA A 525 23.53 18.34 14.39
CA ALA A 525 22.43 17.44 14.72
C ALA A 525 21.14 18.25 14.98
N THR A 526 20.02 17.81 14.43
CA THR A 526 18.71 18.41 14.70
C THR A 526 17.73 17.40 15.28
N GLN A 527 16.97 17.83 16.30
CA GLN A 527 15.86 17.07 16.86
C GLN A 527 14.55 17.84 16.64
N CYS A 528 13.62 17.27 15.88
CA CYS A 528 12.31 17.88 15.67
C CYS A 528 11.28 17.34 16.67
N SER A 529 10.39 18.19 17.16
CA SER A 529 9.26 17.86 18.05
C SER A 529 8.00 18.58 17.58
N GLN A 530 6.84 17.93 17.67
CA GLN A 530 5.57 18.58 17.34
C GLN A 530 5.05 19.40 18.52
N CYS A 531 4.44 20.55 18.23
CA CYS A 531 3.88 21.45 19.24
C CYS A 531 2.85 20.78 20.17
N LYS A 532 2.11 19.76 19.69
CA LYS A 532 1.16 19.01 20.52
C LYS A 532 1.80 18.36 21.76
N HIS A 533 3.08 17.97 21.67
CA HIS A 533 3.83 17.38 22.78
C HIS A 533 4.35 18.42 23.77
N MET A 534 4.38 19.69 23.36
CA MET A 534 4.66 20.83 24.23
C MET A 534 3.41 21.22 25.03
N SER A 535 2.23 21.21 24.39
CA SER A 535 0.96 21.55 25.06
C SER A 535 0.51 20.51 26.09
N ARG A 536 0.82 19.23 25.87
CA ARG A 536 0.53 18.14 26.81
C ARG A 536 1.78 17.31 27.03
N VAL A 537 2.62 17.77 27.97
CA VAL A 537 3.90 17.12 28.24
C VAL A 537 3.68 15.73 28.83
N ASN A 538 4.34 14.74 28.24
CA ASN A 538 4.30 13.36 28.66
C ASN A 538 5.72 12.89 28.94
N LYS A 539 5.99 12.44 30.18
CA LYS A 539 7.33 11.97 30.59
C LYS A 539 7.86 10.83 29.70
N GLN A 540 6.99 9.91 29.27
CA GLN A 540 7.40 8.82 28.37
C GLN A 540 7.82 9.36 26.99
N TYR A 541 7.16 10.41 26.49
CA TYR A 541 7.55 11.06 25.26
C TYR A 541 8.91 11.74 25.39
N LEU A 542 9.13 12.48 26.48
CA LEU A 542 10.41 13.13 26.75
C LEU A 542 11.54 12.11 26.87
N ALA A 543 11.35 11.01 27.61
CA ALA A 543 12.36 9.95 27.70
C ALA A 543 12.72 9.39 26.32
N ASN A 544 11.73 9.16 25.45
CA ASN A 544 11.95 8.71 24.08
C ASN A 544 12.62 9.78 23.20
N LEU A 545 12.52 11.06 23.56
CA LEU A 545 13.22 12.17 22.92
C LEU A 545 14.68 12.22 23.39
N CYS A 546 14.92 12.09 24.69
CA CYS A 546 16.26 11.99 25.30
C CYS A 546 17.08 10.87 24.67
N LEU A 547 16.50 9.66 24.49
CA LEU A 547 17.18 8.55 23.83
C LEU A 547 17.68 8.89 22.41
N LYS A 548 16.94 9.70 21.66
CA LYS A 548 17.33 10.12 20.31
C LYS A 548 18.42 11.19 20.34
N ILE A 549 18.33 12.11 21.29
CA ILE A 549 19.33 13.16 21.48
C ILE A 549 20.66 12.52 21.90
N ASN A 550 20.63 11.59 22.87
CA ASN A 550 21.83 10.89 23.33
C ASN A 550 22.61 10.24 22.18
N VAL A 551 21.92 9.44 21.34
CA VAL A 551 22.54 8.77 20.18
C VAL A 551 23.09 9.76 19.16
N LYS A 552 22.37 10.85 18.87
CA LYS A 552 22.84 11.90 17.94
C LYS A 552 24.09 12.61 18.41
N LEU A 553 24.34 12.62 19.72
CA LEU A 553 25.50 13.22 20.35
C LEU A 553 26.60 12.19 20.65
N GLY A 554 26.49 10.97 20.11
CA GLY A 554 27.50 9.91 20.28
C GLY A 554 27.36 9.09 21.57
N GLY A 555 26.30 9.31 22.35
CA GLY A 555 26.01 8.51 23.54
C GLY A 555 25.45 7.12 23.20
N MET A 556 25.57 6.20 24.15
CA MET A 556 25.08 4.82 24.04
C MET A 556 23.91 4.63 24.99
N ASN A 557 22.74 4.27 24.48
CA ASN A 557 21.55 4.12 25.32
C ASN A 557 21.59 2.85 26.17
N SER A 558 21.93 1.72 25.56
CA SER A 558 21.95 0.39 26.16
C SER A 558 22.82 -0.54 25.33
N PHE A 559 23.24 -1.68 25.90
CA PHE A 559 24.04 -2.70 25.20
C PHE A 559 23.66 -4.11 25.62
N LEU A 560 24.18 -5.11 24.89
CA LEU A 560 24.07 -6.53 25.23
C LEU A 560 25.43 -7.05 25.68
N LYS A 561 25.46 -7.93 26.70
CA LYS A 561 26.69 -8.60 27.13
C LYS A 561 27.19 -9.59 26.06
N PRO A 562 28.51 -9.82 25.93
CA PRO A 562 29.10 -10.76 24.97
C PRO A 562 28.46 -12.15 24.96
N LEU A 563 28.06 -12.67 26.13
CA LEU A 563 27.41 -13.98 26.25
C LEU A 563 26.11 -14.13 25.44
N TYR A 564 25.42 -13.02 25.14
CA TYR A 564 24.20 -13.01 24.32
C TYR A 564 24.48 -12.89 22.82
N ILE A 565 25.71 -12.52 22.44
CA ILE A 565 26.10 -12.25 21.05
C ILE A 565 27.52 -12.82 20.75
N PRO A 566 27.80 -14.10 21.05
CA PRO A 566 29.16 -14.65 20.97
C PRO A 566 29.74 -14.52 19.55
N PHE A 567 28.94 -14.80 18.51
CA PHE A 567 29.40 -14.69 17.12
C PHE A 567 29.82 -13.28 16.69
N ILE A 568 29.37 -12.23 17.39
CA ILE A 568 29.77 -10.84 17.16
C ILE A 568 30.96 -10.47 18.05
N ALA A 569 30.96 -10.94 19.30
CA ALA A 569 31.90 -10.51 20.33
C ALA A 569 33.23 -11.28 20.31
N ASP A 570 33.27 -12.51 19.78
CA ASP A 570 34.45 -13.39 19.82
C ASP A 570 35.61 -12.88 18.95
N LYS A 571 35.31 -12.08 17.92
CA LYS A 571 36.31 -11.46 17.02
C LYS A 571 35.78 -10.14 16.47
N PRO A 572 36.66 -9.20 16.07
CA PRO A 572 36.24 -7.96 15.44
C PRO A 572 35.32 -8.22 14.25
N THR A 573 34.05 -7.83 14.40
CA THR A 573 32.98 -8.13 13.45
C THR A 573 32.20 -6.86 13.14
N ILE A 574 31.96 -6.60 11.84
CA ILE A 574 31.12 -5.50 11.38
C ILE A 574 29.72 -6.02 11.04
N VAL A 575 28.69 -5.37 11.57
CA VAL A 575 27.28 -5.64 11.22
C VAL A 575 26.83 -4.55 10.27
N MET A 576 26.42 -4.94 9.06
CA MET A 576 25.91 -4.02 8.03
C MET A 576 24.42 -4.25 7.80
N GLY A 577 23.65 -3.17 7.69
CA GLY A 577 22.27 -3.19 7.23
C GLY A 577 22.16 -2.34 5.96
N ALA A 578 21.48 -2.86 4.94
CA ALA A 578 21.20 -2.16 3.69
C ALA A 578 19.69 -2.19 3.42
N ASP A 579 19.14 -1.07 2.96
CA ASP A 579 17.74 -0.92 2.57
C ASP A 579 17.63 -0.11 1.27
N VAL A 580 16.62 -0.39 0.46
CA VAL A 580 16.30 0.34 -0.77
C VAL A 580 14.84 0.77 -0.73
N THR A 581 14.61 2.08 -0.72
CA THR A 581 13.27 2.65 -0.79
C THR A 581 12.98 3.17 -2.20
N HIS A 582 11.98 2.59 -2.87
CA HIS A 582 11.50 3.05 -4.18
C HIS A 582 10.57 4.27 -4.07
N PRO A 583 10.46 5.09 -5.14
CA PRO A 583 9.54 6.24 -5.13
C PRO A 583 8.08 5.81 -4.92
N PRO A 584 7.23 6.68 -4.34
CA PRO A 584 5.81 6.40 -4.19
C PRO A 584 5.12 6.14 -5.55
N PRO A 585 4.12 5.25 -5.60
CA PRO A 585 3.34 4.96 -6.81
C PRO A 585 2.42 6.09 -7.26
#